data_AF-A0A7G3FQB3-F1
#
_entry.id   AF-A0A7G3FQB3-F1
#
_cell.length_a   1.000
_cell.length_b   1.000
_cell.length_c   1.000
_cell.angle_alpha   90.00
_cell.angle_beta   90.00
_cell.angle_gamma   90.00
#
_symmetry.space_group_name_H-M   'P 1'
#
loop_
_entity.id
_entity.type
_entity.pdbx_description
1 polymer ?
#
loop_
_entity_poly.entity_id
_entity_poly.type
_entity_poly.pdbx_seq_one_letter_code
_entity_poly.pdbx_strand_id
1 'polypeptide(L)'
;MHQVVSVLRVVCFGVFLNLTVSEAKAQYLEVDTTAFIEWSEDLYMNWADYRFRNYSKEDGSGMALTSVMHSVRGGIIKGQPKFEVKVLFVKEDSWTTDSTSITLLAHEKLHFDIAELYARKIRKQIDQLFKDGERDLKVYNKYVKQLLGDFKRYSHNYDSKTRHGRNFDEQKVWFESVYSELERLKDYYK
;
A
#
# COMPACT_ATOMS: atom_id res chain seq x y z
N MET A 1 -26.88 52.89 1.47
CA MET A 1 -26.45 53.81 0.37
C MET A 1 -25.94 52.94 -0.76
N HIS A 2 -26.43 52.86 -1.99
CA HIS A 2 -27.52 53.46 -2.79
C HIS A 2 -27.93 52.31 -3.78
N GLN A 3 -29.21 51.93 -3.93
CA GLN A 3 -30.15 52.26 -5.03
C GLN A 3 -29.57 52.12 -6.48
N VAL A 4 -30.20 51.56 -7.53
CA VAL A 4 -31.61 51.22 -7.84
C VAL A 4 -31.71 50.42 -9.19
N VAL A 5 -32.64 49.44 -9.23
CA VAL A 5 -33.59 49.00 -10.29
C VAL A 5 -33.13 48.47 -11.66
N SER A 6 -33.58 47.23 -12.00
CA SER A 6 -34.44 47.03 -13.17
C SER A 6 -35.41 45.85 -13.00
N VAL A 7 -36.56 46.00 -13.64
CA VAL A 7 -37.83 45.30 -13.43
C VAL A 7 -37.91 43.99 -14.22
N LEU A 8 -38.33 42.94 -13.50
CA LEU A 8 -39.21 41.84 -13.87
C LEU A 8 -39.48 41.55 -15.36
N ARG A 9 -39.10 40.34 -15.80
CA ARG A 9 -40.01 39.48 -16.56
C ARG A 9 -39.95 38.06 -16.00
N VAL A 10 -41.07 37.66 -15.42
CA VAL A 10 -41.38 36.28 -15.06
C VAL A 10 -41.51 35.51 -16.37
N VAL A 11 -40.62 34.55 -16.59
CA VAL A 11 -40.93 33.38 -17.40
C VAL A 11 -40.74 32.20 -16.48
N CYS A 12 -41.88 31.63 -16.04
CA CYS A 12 -41.90 30.35 -15.37
C CYS A 12 -41.43 29.27 -16.34
N PHE A 13 -40.13 29.02 -16.38
CA PHE A 13 -39.64 27.68 -16.60
C PHE A 13 -39.20 27.16 -15.25
N GLY A 14 -39.93 26.16 -14.75
CA GLY A 14 -39.48 25.34 -13.64
C GLY A 14 -38.18 24.67 -14.05
N VAL A 15 -37.06 25.36 -13.85
CA VAL A 15 -35.76 24.73 -13.81
C VAL A 15 -35.70 24.13 -12.41
N PHE A 16 -36.14 22.88 -12.31
CA PHE A 16 -35.60 22.00 -11.28
C PHE A 16 -34.09 22.02 -11.51
N LEU A 17 -33.39 22.89 -10.78
CA LEU A 17 -31.97 22.79 -10.61
C LEU A 17 -31.78 21.51 -9.80
N ASN A 18 -31.70 20.39 -10.51
CA ASN A 18 -31.17 19.16 -9.97
C ASN A 18 -29.72 19.49 -9.62
N LEU A 19 -29.52 19.98 -8.39
CA LEU A 19 -28.26 19.86 -7.68
C LEU A 19 -28.06 18.36 -7.50
N THR A 20 -27.57 17.69 -8.56
CA THR A 20 -26.90 16.43 -8.39
C THR A 20 -25.70 16.75 -7.52
N VAL A 21 -25.85 16.49 -6.22
CA VAL A 21 -24.70 16.24 -5.36
C VAL A 21 -23.99 15.09 -6.05
N SER A 22 -22.96 15.41 -6.82
CA SER A 22 -21.96 14.45 -7.22
C SER A 22 -21.41 13.92 -5.91
N GLU A 23 -21.92 12.77 -5.46
CA GLU A 23 -21.15 11.91 -4.57
C GLU A 23 -19.82 11.73 -5.30
N ALA A 24 -18.79 12.42 -4.81
CA ALA A 24 -17.43 12.12 -5.16
C ALA A 24 -17.25 10.66 -4.72
N LYS A 25 -17.54 9.73 -5.63
CA LYS A 25 -17.14 8.35 -5.52
C LYS A 25 -15.66 8.45 -5.18
N ALA A 26 -15.27 7.91 -4.03
CA ALA A 26 -13.87 7.72 -3.74
C ALA A 26 -13.32 6.97 -4.95
N GLN A 27 -12.57 7.66 -5.81
CA GLN A 27 -12.05 7.09 -7.03
C GLN A 27 -10.98 6.12 -6.58
N TYR A 28 -11.33 4.84 -6.51
CA TYR A 28 -10.40 3.76 -6.23
C TYR A 28 -9.23 3.88 -7.22
N LEU A 29 -8.00 3.69 -6.73
CA LEU A 29 -6.82 3.78 -7.60
C LEU A 29 -6.91 2.70 -8.68
N GLU A 30 -7.03 3.11 -9.95
CA GLU A 30 -6.65 2.25 -11.07
C GLU A 30 -5.13 2.14 -11.06
N VAL A 31 -4.64 0.91 -10.85
CA VAL A 31 -3.20 0.63 -10.81
C VAL A 31 -2.71 0.51 -12.26
N ASP A 32 -1.77 1.36 -12.65
CA ASP A 32 -1.04 1.19 -13.90
C ASP A 32 -0.16 -0.06 -13.79
N THR A 33 -0.65 -1.15 -14.38
CA THR A 33 0.00 -2.47 -14.32
C THR A 33 1.32 -2.54 -15.11
N THR A 34 1.61 -1.52 -15.94
CA THR A 34 2.90 -1.40 -16.63
C THR A 34 4.00 -0.90 -15.69
N ALA A 35 3.65 -0.08 -14.69
CA ALA A 35 4.57 0.50 -13.73
C ALA A 35 4.55 -0.21 -12.36
N PHE A 36 3.39 -0.74 -11.96
CA PHE A 36 3.18 -1.30 -10.65
C PHE A 36 2.58 -2.71 -10.71
N ILE A 37 2.79 -3.48 -9.64
CA ILE A 37 2.04 -4.71 -9.39
C ILE A 37 1.38 -4.57 -8.02
N GLU A 38 0.05 -4.66 -7.95
CA GLU A 38 -0.64 -4.69 -6.66
C GLU A 38 -0.50 -6.07 -6.01
N TRP A 39 -0.30 -6.08 -4.69
CA TRP A 39 -0.23 -7.33 -3.94
C TRP A 39 -1.55 -8.12 -4.02
N SER A 40 -1.45 -9.43 -4.21
CA SER A 40 -2.56 -10.36 -4.08
C SER A 40 -2.05 -11.75 -3.74
N GLU A 41 -2.88 -12.54 -3.05
CA GLU A 41 -2.54 -13.92 -2.64
C GLU A 41 -2.22 -14.83 -3.84
N ASP A 42 -2.86 -14.61 -4.98
CA ASP A 42 -2.67 -15.41 -6.20
C ASP A 42 -1.48 -14.98 -7.06
N LEU A 43 -0.78 -13.89 -6.69
CA LEU A 43 0.26 -13.32 -7.54
C LEU A 43 1.63 -13.85 -7.17
N TYR A 44 2.30 -14.43 -8.16
CA TYR A 44 3.66 -14.93 -8.03
C TYR A 44 4.62 -14.04 -8.81
N MET A 45 5.30 -13.12 -8.11
CA MET A 45 6.35 -12.31 -8.73
C MET A 45 7.48 -13.20 -9.25
N ASN A 46 8.17 -12.76 -10.29
CA ASN A 46 9.34 -13.48 -10.81
C ASN A 46 10.39 -12.49 -11.31
N TRP A 47 11.57 -12.99 -11.69
CA TRP A 47 12.67 -12.12 -12.09
C TRP A 47 12.37 -11.25 -13.32
N ALA A 48 11.38 -11.60 -14.16
CA ALA A 48 10.97 -10.75 -15.28
C ALA A 48 10.26 -9.46 -14.82
N ASP A 49 9.81 -9.40 -13.57
CA ASP A 49 9.24 -8.17 -12.98
C ASP A 49 10.32 -7.19 -12.49
N TYR A 50 11.58 -7.62 -12.44
CA TYR A 50 12.71 -6.82 -11.97
C TYR A 50 13.58 -6.34 -13.12
N ARG A 51 14.10 -5.12 -13.03
CA ARG A 51 15.09 -4.63 -13.99
C ARG A 51 16.43 -5.32 -13.76
N PHE A 52 16.99 -5.93 -14.81
CA PHE A 52 18.34 -6.46 -14.73
C PHE A 52 19.37 -5.31 -14.77
N ARG A 53 20.31 -5.32 -13.83
CA ARG A 53 21.46 -4.41 -13.82
C ARG A 53 22.72 -5.19 -14.12
N ASN A 54 23.43 -4.76 -15.16
CA ASN A 54 24.74 -5.32 -15.50
C ASN A 54 25.80 -4.78 -14.54
N TYR A 55 25.86 -5.38 -13.36
CA TYR A 55 26.81 -5.08 -12.30
C TYR A 55 27.17 -6.39 -11.59
N SER A 56 28.45 -6.60 -11.29
CA SER A 56 28.94 -7.75 -10.54
C SER A 56 29.75 -7.28 -9.33
N LYS A 57 29.49 -7.89 -8.17
CA LYS A 57 30.38 -7.75 -7.02
C LYS A 57 31.68 -8.49 -7.25
N GLU A 58 32.76 -8.05 -6.58
CA GLU A 58 34.06 -8.73 -6.60
C GLU A 58 33.97 -10.18 -6.09
N ASP A 59 33.08 -10.46 -5.15
CA ASP A 59 32.83 -11.80 -4.61
C ASP A 59 31.89 -12.65 -5.49
N GLY A 60 31.42 -12.12 -6.61
CA GLY A 60 30.48 -12.79 -7.52
C GLY A 60 29.06 -12.95 -6.98
N SER A 61 28.73 -12.39 -5.81
CA SER A 61 27.41 -12.56 -5.22
C SER A 61 26.34 -11.70 -5.91
N GLY A 62 25.18 -12.31 -6.15
CA GLY A 62 23.99 -11.63 -6.64
C GLY A 62 23.45 -10.60 -5.64
N MET A 63 22.82 -9.55 -6.17
CA MET A 63 22.11 -8.55 -5.41
C MET A 63 20.76 -8.26 -6.05
N ALA A 64 19.79 -7.92 -5.23
CA ALA A 64 18.51 -7.45 -5.69
C ALA A 64 17.94 -6.42 -4.73
N LEU A 65 16.88 -5.76 -5.16
CA LEU A 65 16.10 -4.83 -4.37
C LEU A 65 14.64 -4.88 -4.83
N THR A 66 13.73 -5.13 -3.90
CA THR A 66 12.29 -4.91 -4.06
C THR A 66 11.89 -3.55 -3.53
N SER A 67 11.39 -2.69 -4.41
CA SER A 67 10.77 -1.42 -4.04
C SER A 67 9.25 -1.57 -3.92
N VAL A 68 8.70 -1.09 -2.81
CA VAL A 68 7.26 -1.19 -2.49
C VAL A 68 6.70 0.15 -2.03
N MET A 69 5.43 0.40 -2.38
CA MET A 69 4.69 1.59 -2.01
C MET A 69 3.37 1.20 -1.34
N HIS A 70 3.16 1.68 -0.11
CA HIS A 70 1.85 1.69 0.53
C HIS A 70 1.04 2.90 0.05
N SER A 71 -0.01 2.67 -0.73
CA SER A 71 -1.00 3.69 -1.08
C SER A 71 -2.09 3.69 -0.02
N VAL A 72 -2.09 4.70 0.85
CA VAL A 72 -3.14 4.91 1.86
C VAL A 72 -3.89 6.20 1.51
N ARG A 73 -5.13 6.06 1.06
CA ARG A 73 -5.95 7.17 0.57
C ARG A 73 -7.29 7.21 1.28
N GLY A 74 -7.92 8.38 1.29
CA GLY A 74 -9.24 8.58 1.87
C GLY A 74 -9.19 9.30 3.23
N GLY A 75 -10.21 9.09 4.05
CA GLY A 75 -10.35 9.80 5.32
C GLY A 75 -11.70 9.56 5.99
N ILE A 76 -12.12 10.51 6.82
CA ILE A 76 -13.40 10.44 7.53
C ILE A 76 -14.48 11.15 6.69
N ILE A 77 -15.47 10.39 6.22
CA ILE A 77 -16.57 10.88 5.39
C ILE A 77 -17.88 10.58 6.12
N LYS A 78 -18.68 11.63 6.39
CA LYS A 78 -19.94 11.52 7.16
C LYS A 78 -19.75 10.73 8.48
N GLY A 79 -18.61 10.94 9.15
CA GLY A 79 -18.27 10.29 10.42
C GLY A 79 -17.79 8.84 10.30
N GLN A 80 -17.60 8.29 9.10
CA GLN A 80 -17.09 6.93 8.88
C GLN A 80 -15.71 6.95 8.24
N PRO A 81 -14.78 6.04 8.62
CA PRO A 81 -13.53 5.86 7.91
C PRO A 81 -13.78 5.25 6.53
N LYS A 82 -13.35 5.95 5.49
CA LYS A 82 -13.36 5.49 4.11
C LYS A 82 -11.94 5.57 3.57
N PHE A 83 -11.13 4.60 3.97
CA PHE A 83 -9.74 4.48 3.51
C PHE A 83 -9.59 3.37 2.48
N GLU A 84 -8.78 3.61 1.46
CA GLU A 84 -8.24 2.59 0.56
C GLU A 84 -6.77 2.37 0.96
N VAL A 85 -6.40 1.11 1.20
CA VAL A 85 -5.03 0.72 1.57
C VAL A 85 -4.58 -0.35 0.58
N LYS A 86 -3.60 -0.01 -0.27
CA LYS A 86 -3.01 -0.89 -1.28
C LYS A 86 -1.50 -0.99 -1.09
N VAL A 87 -0.92 -2.12 -1.49
CA VAL A 87 0.53 -2.32 -1.54
C VAL A 87 0.93 -2.58 -2.97
N LEU A 88 1.88 -1.80 -3.46
CA LEU A 88 2.29 -1.79 -4.86
C LEU A 88 3.78 -2.07 -4.94
N PHE A 89 4.17 -3.11 -5.68
CA PHE A 89 5.52 -3.30 -6.14
C PHE A 89 5.83 -2.28 -7.24
N VAL A 90 6.97 -1.60 -7.16
CA VAL A 90 7.37 -0.55 -8.10
C VAL A 90 8.41 -1.12 -9.08
N LYS A 91 7.98 -1.45 -10.30
CA LYS A 91 8.83 -2.14 -11.30
C LYS A 91 10.06 -1.32 -11.68
N GLU A 92 9.92 0.00 -11.73
CA GLU A 92 11.03 0.89 -12.12
C GLU A 92 12.17 0.93 -11.10
N ASP A 93 11.83 0.85 -9.82
CA ASP A 93 12.78 0.95 -8.72
C ASP A 93 13.29 -0.41 -8.25
N SER A 94 12.72 -1.50 -8.76
CA SER A 94 13.08 -2.87 -8.39
C SER A 94 14.02 -3.50 -9.40
N TRP A 95 15.10 -4.10 -8.92
CA TRP A 95 16.19 -4.57 -9.79
C TRP A 95 16.91 -5.78 -9.22
N THR A 96 17.64 -6.49 -10.09
CA THR A 96 18.55 -7.58 -9.73
C THR A 96 19.79 -7.59 -10.60
N THR A 97 20.90 -8.13 -10.08
CA THR A 97 22.11 -8.48 -10.84
C THR A 97 22.22 -9.99 -11.09
N ASP A 98 21.31 -10.77 -10.52
CA ASP A 98 21.24 -12.22 -10.65
C ASP A 98 19.77 -12.64 -10.81
N SER A 99 19.39 -12.99 -12.03
CA SER A 99 18.04 -13.47 -12.38
C SER A 99 17.91 -15.00 -12.32
N THR A 100 18.87 -15.69 -11.71
CA THR A 100 18.90 -17.16 -11.61
C THR A 100 18.71 -17.66 -10.18
N SER A 101 19.12 -16.86 -9.18
CA SER A 101 19.00 -17.25 -7.78
C SER A 101 17.55 -17.27 -7.30
N ILE A 102 17.06 -18.48 -7.01
CA ILE A 102 15.72 -18.71 -6.45
C ILE A 102 15.65 -18.20 -5.01
N THR A 103 16.73 -18.35 -4.25
CA THR A 103 16.76 -17.97 -2.84
C THR A 103 16.81 -16.46 -2.65
N LEU A 104 17.53 -15.75 -3.52
CA LEU A 104 17.50 -14.28 -3.55
C LEU A 104 16.11 -13.77 -3.94
N LEU A 105 15.45 -14.42 -4.91
CA LEU A 105 14.08 -14.06 -5.28
C LEU A 105 13.10 -14.24 -4.12
N ALA A 106 13.24 -15.34 -3.37
CA ALA A 106 12.43 -15.60 -2.20
C ALA A 106 12.62 -14.49 -1.14
N HIS A 107 13.86 -14.07 -0.89
CA HIS A 107 14.18 -12.97 0.02
C HIS A 107 13.48 -11.67 -0.38
N GLU A 108 13.65 -11.29 -1.65
CA GLU A 108 13.06 -10.07 -2.19
C GLU A 108 11.52 -10.10 -2.24
N LYS A 109 10.91 -11.27 -2.41
CA LYS A 109 9.46 -11.46 -2.32
C LYS A 109 8.93 -11.24 -0.92
N LEU A 110 9.63 -11.71 0.12
CA LEU A 110 9.16 -11.56 1.48
C LEU A 110 9.04 -10.09 1.89
N HIS A 111 9.85 -9.19 1.33
CA HIS A 111 9.68 -7.74 1.52
C HIS A 111 8.32 -7.22 1.05
N PHE A 112 7.80 -7.77 -0.06
CA PHE A 112 6.46 -7.42 -0.56
C PHE A 112 5.34 -7.98 0.32
N ASP A 113 5.50 -9.20 0.81
CA ASP A 113 4.57 -9.83 1.76
C ASP A 113 4.58 -9.12 3.14
N ILE A 114 5.75 -8.69 3.62
CA ILE A 114 5.89 -7.85 4.81
C ILE A 114 5.15 -6.52 4.62
N ALA A 115 5.21 -5.94 3.42
CA ALA A 115 4.48 -4.73 3.12
C ALA A 115 2.96 -4.96 3.20
N GLU A 116 2.42 -6.06 2.66
CA GLU A 116 1.01 -6.41 2.85
C GLU A 116 0.66 -6.69 4.32
N LEU A 117 1.52 -7.38 5.06
CA LEU A 117 1.31 -7.60 6.50
C LEU A 117 1.04 -6.27 7.23
N TYR A 118 1.79 -5.23 6.90
CA TYR A 118 1.58 -3.90 7.47
C TYR A 118 0.37 -3.17 6.89
N ALA A 119 -0.03 -3.43 5.64
CA ALA A 119 -1.31 -2.96 5.13
C ALA A 119 -2.51 -3.57 5.88
N ARG A 120 -2.49 -4.88 6.16
CA ARG A 120 -3.51 -5.55 7.00
C ARG A 120 -3.54 -4.96 8.40
N LYS A 121 -2.38 -4.70 9.02
CA LYS A 121 -2.29 -4.00 10.32
C LYS A 121 -2.89 -2.58 10.26
N ILE A 122 -2.67 -1.84 9.16
CA ILE A 122 -3.27 -0.51 8.96
C ILE A 122 -4.79 -0.62 8.86
N ARG A 123 -5.32 -1.50 8.01
CA ARG A 123 -6.78 -1.71 7.87
C ARG A 123 -7.42 -2.07 9.21
N LYS A 124 -6.79 -2.98 9.97
CA LYS A 124 -7.20 -3.33 11.33
C LYS A 124 -7.20 -2.15 12.29
N GLN A 125 -6.14 -1.35 12.28
CA GLN A 125 -6.04 -0.19 13.18
C GLN A 125 -7.10 0.87 12.88
N ILE A 126 -7.42 1.10 11.60
CA ILE A 126 -8.49 2.01 11.17
C ILE A 126 -9.85 1.50 11.68
N ASP A 127 -10.14 0.21 11.51
CA ASP A 127 -11.39 -0.40 11.98
C ASP A 127 -11.52 -0.30 13.52
N GLN A 128 -10.44 -0.60 14.26
CA GLN A 128 -10.44 -0.52 15.71
C GLN A 128 -10.69 0.91 16.22
N LEU A 129 -10.00 1.92 15.66
CA LEU A 129 -10.22 3.32 16.03
C LEU A 129 -11.68 3.73 15.85
N PHE A 130 -12.31 3.29 14.77
CA PHE A 130 -13.71 3.60 14.52
C PHE A 130 -14.65 2.97 15.54
N LYS A 131 -14.42 1.69 15.87
CA LYS A 131 -15.14 0.96 16.92
C LYS A 131 -14.99 1.61 18.29
N ASP A 132 -13.84 2.20 18.57
CA ASP A 132 -13.54 2.92 19.81
C ASP A 132 -14.13 4.35 19.84
N GLY A 133 -14.82 4.76 18.78
CA GLY A 133 -15.50 6.06 18.71
C GLY A 133 -14.63 7.20 18.18
N GLU A 134 -13.41 6.94 17.71
CA GLU A 134 -12.53 7.98 17.16
C GLU A 134 -13.06 8.50 15.81
N ARG A 135 -13.05 9.82 15.64
CA ARG A 135 -13.55 10.54 14.46
C ARG A 135 -12.57 11.58 13.92
N ASP A 136 -11.50 11.91 14.65
CA ASP A 136 -10.47 12.83 14.21
C ASP A 136 -9.51 12.15 13.22
N LEU A 137 -9.59 12.55 11.95
CA LEU A 137 -8.69 12.10 10.89
C LEU A 137 -7.20 12.21 11.24
N LYS A 138 -6.80 13.19 12.08
CA LYS A 138 -5.40 13.34 12.51
C LYS A 138 -4.93 12.14 13.34
N VAL A 139 -5.81 11.54 14.14
CA VAL A 139 -5.49 10.34 14.94
C VAL A 139 -5.28 9.15 14.02
N TYR A 140 -6.18 8.92 13.05
CA TYR A 140 -5.98 7.87 12.04
C TYR A 140 -4.66 8.04 11.30
N ASN A 141 -4.38 9.24 10.78
CA ASN A 141 -3.14 9.53 10.05
C ASN A 141 -1.89 9.32 10.91
N LYS A 142 -1.94 9.63 12.21
CA LYS A 142 -0.85 9.37 13.15
C LYS A 142 -0.54 7.87 13.23
N TYR A 143 -1.55 7.02 13.42
CA TYR A 143 -1.36 5.58 13.51
C TYR A 143 -0.92 4.95 12.19
N VAL A 144 -1.48 5.40 11.06
CA VAL A 144 -1.02 5.00 9.72
C VAL A 144 0.48 5.31 9.58
N LYS A 145 0.91 6.54 9.88
CA LYS A 145 2.32 6.94 9.80
C LYS A 145 3.21 6.10 10.70
N GLN A 146 2.75 5.79 11.92
CA GLN A 146 3.49 4.93 12.84
C GLN A 146 3.68 3.52 12.25
N LEU A 147 2.62 2.90 11.76
CA LEU A 147 2.67 1.56 11.17
C LEU A 147 3.55 1.50 9.91
N LEU A 148 3.56 2.56 9.10
CA LEU A 148 4.50 2.68 7.96
C LEU A 148 5.97 2.81 8.42
N GLY A 149 6.22 3.49 9.54
CA GLY A 149 7.55 3.52 10.16
C GLY A 149 7.96 2.16 10.71
N ASP A 150 7.01 1.42 11.28
CA ASP A 150 7.22 0.08 11.81
C ASP A 150 7.49 -0.93 10.70
N PHE A 151 6.79 -0.83 9.57
CA PHE A 151 7.08 -1.58 8.35
C PHE A 151 8.54 -1.42 7.94
N LYS A 152 9.02 -0.18 7.81
CA LYS A 152 10.40 0.10 7.41
C LYS A 152 11.40 -0.54 8.37
N ARG A 153 11.15 -0.46 9.67
CA ARG A 153 12.02 -1.06 10.69
C ARG A 153 11.99 -2.59 10.62
N TYR A 154 10.82 -3.19 10.40
CA TYR A 154 10.66 -4.64 10.30
C TYR A 154 11.37 -5.20 9.05
N SER A 155 11.22 -4.54 7.90
CA SER A 155 11.92 -4.89 6.65
C SER A 155 13.45 -4.76 6.79
N HIS A 156 13.96 -3.68 7.39
CA HIS A 156 15.41 -3.57 7.67
C HIS A 156 15.92 -4.65 8.65
N ASN A 157 15.13 -5.01 9.66
CA ASN A 157 15.48 -6.07 10.60
C ASN A 157 15.54 -7.42 9.88
N TYR A 158 14.60 -7.70 8.99
CA TYR A 158 14.60 -8.91 8.17
C TYR A 158 15.88 -9.01 7.32
N ASP A 159 16.26 -7.94 6.62
CA ASP A 159 17.53 -7.87 5.88
C ASP A 159 18.74 -8.15 6.80
N SER A 160 18.80 -7.47 7.95
CA SER A 160 19.92 -7.62 8.88
C SER A 160 20.05 -9.05 9.42
N LYS A 161 18.93 -9.64 9.87
CA LYS A 161 18.92 -10.96 10.52
C LYS A 161 19.21 -12.09 9.54
N THR A 162 18.70 -11.98 8.32
CA THR A 162 18.96 -12.97 7.25
C THR A 162 20.28 -12.74 6.53
N ARG A 163 21.06 -11.71 6.89
CA ARG A 163 22.27 -11.28 6.16
C ARG A 163 21.98 -11.03 4.67
N HIS A 164 20.86 -10.34 4.40
CA HIS A 164 20.31 -10.09 3.07
C HIS A 164 20.09 -11.40 2.31
N GLY A 165 19.33 -12.32 2.90
CA GLY A 165 18.95 -13.60 2.29
C GLY A 165 20.02 -14.71 2.30
N ARG A 166 21.23 -14.44 2.83
CA ARG A 166 22.33 -15.42 2.87
C ARG A 166 22.19 -16.46 4.00
N ASN A 167 21.41 -16.17 5.03
CA ASN A 167 21.10 -17.11 6.11
C ASN A 167 19.73 -17.76 5.84
N PHE A 168 19.75 -18.98 5.32
CA PHE A 168 18.54 -19.71 4.93
C PHE A 168 17.67 -20.12 6.13
N ASP A 169 18.28 -20.54 7.24
CA ASP A 169 17.55 -20.98 8.42
C ASP A 169 16.78 -19.81 9.04
N GLU A 170 17.42 -18.66 9.19
CA GLU A 170 16.76 -17.46 9.68
C GLU A 170 15.66 -17.03 8.71
N GLN A 171 15.94 -17.01 7.40
CA GLN A 171 14.95 -16.64 6.40
C GLN A 171 13.70 -17.52 6.46
N LYS A 172 13.84 -18.82 6.71
CA LYS A 172 12.72 -19.75 6.92
C LYS A 172 11.88 -19.36 8.13
N VAL A 173 12.51 -19.02 9.26
CA VAL A 173 11.80 -18.56 10.47
C VAL A 173 10.99 -17.29 10.19
N TRP A 174 11.54 -16.36 9.42
CA TRP A 174 10.82 -15.14 9.01
C TRP A 174 9.64 -15.45 8.08
N PHE A 175 9.81 -16.35 7.11
CA PHE A 175 8.69 -16.79 6.26
C PHE A 175 7.54 -17.35 7.10
N GLU A 176 7.83 -18.30 7.99
CA GLU A 176 6.82 -18.90 8.87
C GLU A 176 6.12 -17.84 9.73
N SER A 177 6.87 -16.90 10.30
CA SER A 177 6.31 -15.82 11.10
C SER A 177 5.42 -14.87 10.29
N VAL A 178 5.85 -14.44 9.10
CA VAL A 178 5.11 -13.49 8.26
C VAL A 178 3.83 -14.13 7.73
N TYR A 179 3.90 -15.36 7.20
CA TYR A 179 2.72 -16.05 6.68
C TYR A 179 1.70 -16.40 7.76
N SER A 180 2.15 -16.78 8.96
CA SER A 180 1.27 -16.98 10.11
C SER A 180 0.53 -15.68 10.49
N GLU A 181 1.21 -14.54 10.49
CA GLU A 181 0.60 -13.25 10.79
C GLU A 181 -0.33 -12.75 9.68
N LEU A 182 0.00 -13.00 8.41
CA LEU A 182 -0.90 -12.74 7.29
C LEU A 182 -2.21 -13.52 7.45
N GLU A 183 -2.14 -14.83 7.72
CA GLU A 183 -3.31 -15.68 7.95
C GLU A 183 -4.13 -15.20 9.16
N ARG A 184 -3.46 -14.86 10.27
CA ARG A 184 -4.13 -14.31 11.48
C ARG A 184 -4.89 -13.01 11.18
N LEU A 185 -4.47 -12.26 10.17
CA LEU A 185 -5.06 -10.99 9.76
C LEU A 185 -5.88 -11.10 8.47
N LYS A 186 -6.30 -12.30 8.06
CA LYS A 186 -7.06 -12.52 6.81
C LYS A 186 -8.36 -11.73 6.70
N ASP A 187 -9.02 -11.43 7.81
CA ASP A 187 -10.25 -10.60 7.82
C ASP A 187 -9.97 -9.14 7.41
N TYR A 188 -8.68 -8.77 7.33
CA TYR A 188 -8.20 -7.47 6.86
C TYR A 188 -7.46 -7.60 5.52
N TYR A 189 -7.69 -8.68 4.79
CA TYR A 189 -7.44 -8.71 3.35
C TYR A 189 -8.43 -7.77 2.64
N LYS A 190 -8.02 -7.26 1.47
CA LYS A 190 -8.68 -6.18 0.73
C LYS A 190 -10.18 -6.38 0.47
#